data_AF-A0A1L5PZI1-F1
#
_entry.id   AF-A0A1L5PZI1-F1
#
_cell.length_a   1.000
_cell.length_b   1.000
_cell.length_c   1.000
_cell.angle_alpha   90.00
_cell.angle_beta   90.00
_cell.angle_gamma   90.00
#
_symmetry.space_group_name_H-M   'P 1'
#
loop_
_entity.id
_entity.type
_entity.pdbx_description
1 polymer ?
#
loop_
_entity_poly.entity_id
_entity_poly.type
_entity_poly.pdbx_seq_one_letter_code
_entity_poly.pdbx_strand_id
1 'polypeptide(L)'
;MDQQHSQQQQWQQAVTAYAQAVNDYVAQGRAQGWDDLEEPLPQATDHLLDAWLQALQAANRPGVEAFEQQAFREAWPPAHHPLLPLIKEHGQGIGNVLLLEDGSLLARIGMPHDKGQVVRIDPLGVTPVIGVDHFGRCPARRYFALANAEGIRVTDGWGGPQVLRLAWPTGLEGLPPGYPFEPFDLPPTPTALIPFPDGQRVLLVSAEGIFLLTRHGATRLLPHQARVLDELDEGTDPDDISLGLSMEHGAVSADGRLIVVGEQGSRHLVLDDQLRPVAAIGPASEYPHFALFNRAGDQLVVNACHFYSGATLAVRVADLPGLDTDYYSQDPRTPLVQDGARVYAGVARDGEYIVGDAYGYLRAFGEDGMEHWQHYLGSTISALDISADGRTLVAASHAGFVSVIVLDNGRPAWQIGTGAHGEVRRWLFWKGWDRALAW
;
A
#
# COMPACT_ATOMS: atom_id res chain seq x y z
N MET A 1 2.27 6.82 -42.05
CA MET A 1 2.87 7.83 -41.16
C MET A 1 1.80 8.84 -40.74
N ASP A 2 1.03 9.40 -41.68
CA ASP A 2 -0.02 10.40 -41.37
C ASP A 2 -1.12 9.93 -40.41
N GLN A 3 -1.61 8.69 -40.55
CA GLN A 3 -2.66 8.16 -39.68
C GLN A 3 -2.18 7.91 -38.24
N GLN A 4 -0.97 7.37 -38.06
CA GLN A 4 -0.40 7.11 -36.74
C GLN A 4 -0.07 8.41 -36.01
N HIS A 5 0.45 9.41 -36.74
CA HIS A 5 0.70 10.74 -36.18
C HIS A 5 -0.62 11.42 -35.77
N SER A 6 -1.68 11.26 -36.57
CA SER A 6 -3.03 11.72 -36.22
C SER A 6 -3.60 11.04 -34.96
N GLN A 7 -3.37 9.74 -34.77
CA GLN A 7 -3.82 9.01 -33.58
C GLN A 7 -3.07 9.43 -32.30
N GLN A 8 -1.76 9.65 -32.39
CA GLN A 8 -0.95 10.18 -31.28
C GLN A 8 -1.45 11.56 -30.83
N GLN A 9 -1.69 12.46 -31.78
CA GLN A 9 -2.22 13.80 -31.51
C GLN A 9 -3.61 13.74 -30.85
N GLN A 10 -4.50 12.86 -31.33
CA GLN A 10 -5.82 12.65 -30.71
C GLN A 10 -5.69 12.19 -29.26
N TRP A 11 -4.81 11.22 -28.98
CA TRP A 11 -4.58 10.75 -27.61
C TRP A 11 -4.03 11.86 -26.71
N GLN A 12 -2.96 12.54 -27.14
CA GLN A 12 -2.37 13.64 -26.39
C GLN A 12 -3.39 14.72 -26.04
N GLN A 13 -4.20 15.11 -27.02
CA GLN A 13 -5.24 16.12 -26.84
C GLN A 13 -6.30 15.64 -25.86
N ALA A 14 -6.82 14.42 -26.02
CA ALA A 14 -7.86 13.87 -25.14
C ALA A 14 -7.38 13.77 -23.68
N VAL A 15 -6.19 13.21 -23.46
CA VAL A 15 -5.63 13.02 -22.11
C VAL A 15 -5.28 14.36 -21.45
N THR A 16 -4.59 15.24 -22.18
CA THR A 16 -4.14 16.52 -21.63
C THR A 16 -5.32 17.46 -21.35
N ALA A 17 -6.29 17.55 -22.28
CA ALA A 17 -7.46 18.40 -22.09
C ALA A 17 -8.32 17.91 -20.91
N TYR A 18 -8.48 16.59 -20.77
CA TYR A 18 -9.22 16.03 -19.63
C TYR A 18 -8.50 16.32 -18.30
N ALA A 19 -7.18 16.09 -18.24
CA ALA A 19 -6.42 16.36 -17.03
C ALA A 19 -6.46 17.84 -16.62
N GLN A 20 -6.33 18.75 -17.59
CA GLN A 20 -6.46 20.19 -17.37
C GLN A 20 -7.86 20.55 -16.87
N ALA A 21 -8.91 20.06 -17.52
CA ALA A 21 -10.29 20.33 -17.12
C ALA A 21 -10.58 19.85 -15.70
N VAL A 22 -10.12 18.65 -15.31
CA VAL A 22 -10.28 18.13 -13.94
C VAL A 22 -9.51 18.98 -12.93
N ASN A 23 -8.27 19.37 -13.25
CA ASN A 23 -7.48 20.22 -12.36
C ASN A 23 -8.11 21.60 -12.18
N ASP A 24 -8.64 22.20 -13.25
CA ASP A 24 -9.34 23.48 -13.21
C ASP A 24 -10.66 23.38 -12.43
N TYR A 25 -11.42 22.31 -12.64
CA TYR A 25 -12.64 21.98 -11.88
C TYR A 25 -12.36 21.89 -10.38
N VAL A 26 -11.33 21.14 -9.98
CA VAL A 26 -10.93 21.03 -8.57
C VAL A 26 -10.46 22.36 -8.00
N ALA A 27 -9.68 23.13 -8.76
CA ALA A 27 -9.20 24.45 -8.33
C ALA A 27 -10.36 25.44 -8.12
N GLN A 28 -11.35 25.45 -9.02
CA GLN A 28 -12.56 26.26 -8.89
C GLN A 28 -13.39 25.80 -7.68
N GLY A 29 -13.63 24.50 -7.54
CA GLY A 29 -14.38 23.92 -6.43
C GLY A 29 -13.82 24.28 -5.06
N ARG A 30 -12.49 24.25 -4.94
CA ARG A 30 -11.79 24.64 -3.71
C ARG A 30 -11.85 26.14 -3.42
N ALA A 31 -11.80 26.97 -4.46
CA ALA A 31 -11.76 28.43 -4.29
C ALA A 31 -13.15 29.06 -4.10
N GLN A 32 -14.18 28.48 -4.71
CA GLN A 32 -15.49 29.12 -4.86
C GLN A 32 -16.65 28.24 -4.35
N GLY A 33 -16.38 27.00 -3.95
CA GLY A 33 -17.40 26.00 -3.65
C GLY A 33 -17.73 25.14 -4.87
N TRP A 34 -18.41 24.03 -4.65
CA TRP A 34 -18.73 23.03 -5.67
C TRP A 34 -20.09 23.22 -6.32
N ASP A 35 -20.88 24.18 -5.82
CA ASP A 35 -22.21 24.49 -6.34
C ASP A 35 -22.12 24.96 -7.79
N ASP A 36 -23.00 24.44 -8.65
CA ASP A 36 -23.07 24.75 -10.09
C ASP A 36 -21.84 24.39 -10.94
N LEU A 37 -20.85 23.68 -10.39
CA LEU A 37 -19.72 23.17 -11.19
C LEU A 37 -20.10 21.86 -11.89
N GLU A 38 -19.87 21.81 -13.20
CA GLU A 38 -20.07 20.60 -14.00
C GLU A 38 -18.78 19.78 -14.03
N GLU A 39 -18.87 18.49 -13.66
CA GLU A 39 -17.73 17.59 -13.67
C GLU A 39 -17.25 17.35 -15.12
N PRO A 40 -15.95 17.55 -15.41
CA PRO A 40 -15.41 17.28 -16.73
C PRO A 40 -15.61 15.83 -17.15
N LEU A 41 -16.02 15.62 -18.40
CA LEU A 41 -16.14 14.28 -18.99
C LEU A 41 -14.95 13.97 -19.90
N PRO A 42 -14.42 12.74 -19.86
CA PRO A 42 -13.34 12.33 -20.75
C PRO A 42 -13.86 12.17 -22.18
N GLN A 43 -12.98 12.44 -23.15
CA GLN A 43 -13.26 12.16 -24.56
C GLN A 43 -13.13 10.66 -24.84
N ALA A 44 -13.87 10.16 -25.83
CA ALA A 44 -13.78 8.76 -26.24
C ALA A 44 -12.41 8.44 -26.86
N THR A 45 -11.76 7.39 -26.37
CA THR A 45 -10.40 6.97 -26.79
C THR A 45 -10.31 5.50 -27.17
N ASP A 46 -11.40 4.73 -27.11
CA ASP A 46 -11.39 3.29 -27.37
C ASP A 46 -10.83 2.93 -28.76
N HIS A 47 -11.13 3.75 -29.77
CA HIS A 47 -10.61 3.57 -31.14
C HIS A 47 -9.10 3.79 -31.28
N LEU A 48 -8.43 4.29 -30.24
CA LEU A 48 -6.99 4.52 -30.22
C LEU A 48 -6.21 3.39 -29.54
N LEU A 49 -6.88 2.46 -28.84
CA LEU A 49 -6.23 1.46 -27.99
C LEU A 49 -5.35 0.49 -28.76
N ASP A 50 -5.76 0.05 -29.96
CA ASP A 50 -4.93 -0.82 -30.80
C ASP A 50 -3.62 -0.12 -31.22
N ALA A 51 -3.71 1.16 -31.58
CA ALA A 51 -2.55 1.95 -31.98
C ALA A 51 -1.61 2.23 -30.80
N TRP A 52 -2.20 2.54 -29.63
CA TRP A 52 -1.47 2.69 -28.37
C TRP A 52 -0.73 1.40 -28.00
N LEU A 53 -1.40 0.25 -28.04
CA LEU A 53 -0.82 -1.04 -27.68
C LEU A 53 0.33 -1.42 -28.61
N GLN A 54 0.17 -1.23 -29.92
CA GLN A 54 1.24 -1.46 -30.89
C GLN A 54 2.45 -0.55 -30.63
N ALA A 55 2.22 0.71 -30.31
CA ALA A 55 3.28 1.66 -29.97
C ALA A 55 3.99 1.30 -28.66
N LEU A 56 3.23 0.92 -27.62
CA LEU A 56 3.76 0.45 -26.35
C LEU A 56 4.63 -0.80 -26.53
N GLN A 57 4.17 -1.78 -27.30
CA GLN A 57 4.93 -2.99 -27.60
C GLN A 57 6.21 -2.67 -28.39
N ALA A 58 6.16 -1.72 -29.32
CA ALA A 58 7.33 -1.27 -30.06
C ALA A 58 8.36 -0.61 -29.14
N ALA A 59 7.93 0.27 -28.22
CA ALA A 59 8.80 0.94 -27.24
C ALA A 59 9.43 -0.01 -26.20
N ASN A 60 8.91 -1.24 -26.08
CA ASN A 60 9.40 -2.27 -25.17
C ASN A 60 10.16 -3.41 -25.87
N ARG A 61 10.57 -3.22 -27.14
CA ARG A 61 11.41 -4.20 -27.83
C ARG A 61 12.85 -4.14 -27.29
N PRO A 62 13.57 -5.27 -27.28
CA PRO A 62 15.01 -5.26 -26.97
C PRO A 62 15.76 -4.29 -27.89
N GLY A 63 16.66 -3.49 -27.33
CA GLY A 63 17.48 -2.53 -28.08
C GLY A 63 16.83 -1.17 -28.32
N VAL A 64 15.62 -0.91 -27.81
CA VAL A 64 15.03 0.44 -27.79
C VAL A 64 15.72 1.28 -26.73
N GLU A 65 16.19 2.46 -27.12
CA GLU A 65 16.94 3.37 -26.24
C GLU A 65 16.01 4.20 -25.33
N ALA A 66 16.54 4.72 -24.23
CA ALA A 66 15.76 5.48 -23.25
C ALA A 66 15.05 6.72 -23.85
N PHE A 67 15.68 7.38 -24.83
CA PHE A 67 15.07 8.54 -25.49
C PHE A 67 13.88 8.16 -26.39
N GLU A 68 13.87 6.95 -26.97
CA GLU A 68 12.75 6.46 -27.78
C GLU A 68 11.56 6.07 -26.89
N GLN A 69 11.84 5.47 -25.72
CA GLN A 69 10.82 5.23 -24.70
C GLN A 69 10.20 6.54 -24.21
N GLN A 70 11.03 7.56 -23.99
CA GLN A 70 10.56 8.89 -23.61
C GLN A 70 9.71 9.53 -24.72
N ALA A 71 10.13 9.41 -25.99
CA ALA A 71 9.34 9.88 -27.12
C ALA A 71 7.98 9.16 -27.23
N PHE A 72 7.92 7.86 -26.93
CA PHE A 72 6.65 7.13 -26.81
C PHE A 72 5.78 7.70 -25.69
N ARG A 73 6.33 7.93 -24.50
CA ARG A 73 5.61 8.48 -23.35
C ARG A 73 5.09 9.90 -23.61
N GLU A 74 5.83 10.71 -24.37
CA GLU A 74 5.38 12.03 -24.82
C GLU A 74 4.28 11.91 -25.89
N ALA A 75 4.42 10.99 -26.85
CA ALA A 75 3.42 10.73 -27.89
C ALA A 75 2.12 10.13 -27.34
N TRP A 76 2.21 9.38 -26.25
CA TRP A 76 1.11 8.69 -25.58
C TRP A 76 1.20 8.94 -24.08
N PRO A 77 0.89 10.14 -23.57
CA PRO A 77 0.95 10.42 -22.13
C PRO A 77 0.14 9.41 -21.30
N PRO A 78 0.65 8.99 -20.12
CA PRO A 78 -0.04 8.08 -19.22
C PRO A 78 -1.42 8.57 -18.82
N ALA A 79 -2.38 7.66 -18.83
CA ALA A 79 -3.73 7.92 -18.36
C ALA A 79 -4.37 6.62 -17.88
N HIS A 80 -5.21 6.71 -16.84
CA HIS A 80 -5.99 5.58 -16.35
C HIS A 80 -7.27 5.37 -17.16
N HIS A 81 -8.06 6.43 -17.35
CA HIS A 81 -9.40 6.33 -17.93
C HIS A 81 -9.43 5.67 -19.33
N PRO A 82 -8.55 6.03 -20.28
CA PRO A 82 -8.52 5.36 -21.58
C PRO A 82 -8.30 3.85 -21.50
N LEU A 83 -7.61 3.36 -20.46
CA LEU A 83 -7.26 1.95 -20.32
C LEU A 83 -8.34 1.11 -19.64
N LEU A 84 -9.47 1.68 -19.22
CA LEU A 84 -10.53 0.95 -18.51
C LEU A 84 -10.98 -0.35 -19.22
N PRO A 85 -11.16 -0.40 -20.56
CA PRO A 85 -11.51 -1.66 -21.24
C PRO A 85 -10.44 -2.74 -21.04
N LEU A 86 -9.16 -2.38 -21.16
CA LEU A 86 -8.03 -3.30 -21.03
C LEU A 86 -7.79 -3.71 -19.57
N ILE A 87 -7.99 -2.80 -18.61
CA ILE A 87 -7.88 -3.10 -17.18
C ILE A 87 -8.97 -4.10 -16.76
N LYS A 88 -10.20 -3.95 -17.30
CA LYS A 88 -11.28 -4.89 -17.02
C LYS A 88 -10.97 -6.31 -17.51
N GLU A 89 -10.28 -6.43 -18.65
CA GLU A 89 -9.94 -7.71 -19.26
C GLU A 89 -8.67 -8.34 -18.66
N HIS A 90 -7.63 -7.54 -18.45
CA HIS A 90 -6.28 -8.02 -18.13
C HIS A 90 -5.76 -7.56 -16.77
N GLY A 91 -6.45 -6.68 -16.06
CA GLY A 91 -6.00 -6.14 -14.78
C GLY A 91 -5.69 -7.21 -13.74
N GLN A 92 -4.62 -6.98 -12.99
CA GLN A 92 -4.29 -7.75 -11.78
C GLN A 92 -3.59 -6.81 -10.81
N GLY A 93 -3.84 -6.98 -9.52
CA GLY A 93 -3.28 -6.08 -8.53
C GLY A 93 -1.79 -6.31 -8.25
N ILE A 94 -1.13 -5.29 -7.71
CA ILE A 94 0.21 -5.41 -7.13
C ILE A 94 0.10 -5.33 -5.60
N GLY A 95 0.33 -6.45 -4.92
CA GLY A 95 0.06 -6.58 -3.49
C GLY A 95 1.12 -5.94 -2.58
N ASN A 96 2.34 -5.72 -3.06
CA ASN A 96 3.40 -5.06 -2.30
C ASN A 96 4.46 -4.45 -3.23
N VAL A 97 5.10 -3.35 -2.82
CA VAL A 97 6.21 -2.71 -3.54
C VAL A 97 7.26 -2.18 -2.56
N LEU A 98 8.53 -2.29 -2.92
CA LEU A 98 9.65 -1.61 -2.25
C LEU A 98 10.55 -0.93 -3.27
N LEU A 99 11.01 0.27 -2.96
CA LEU A 99 12.08 0.98 -3.65
C LEU A 99 13.40 0.70 -2.93
N LEU A 100 14.33 0.08 -3.64
CA LEU A 100 15.66 -0.30 -3.16
C LEU A 100 16.65 0.88 -3.29
N GLU A 101 17.78 0.80 -2.59
CA GLU A 101 18.77 1.89 -2.56
C GLU A 101 19.44 2.14 -3.90
N ASP A 102 19.53 1.11 -4.75
CA ASP A 102 20.06 1.21 -6.11
C ASP A 102 19.05 1.77 -7.13
N GLY A 103 17.86 2.15 -6.68
CA GLY A 103 16.76 2.65 -7.51
C GLY A 103 15.92 1.57 -8.19
N SER A 104 16.28 0.28 -8.05
CA SER A 104 15.43 -0.82 -8.51
C SER A 104 14.24 -1.04 -7.57
N LEU A 105 13.19 -1.68 -8.07
CA LEU A 105 11.98 -1.99 -7.32
C LEU A 105 11.87 -3.48 -7.08
N LEU A 106 11.27 -3.84 -5.94
CA LEU A 106 10.74 -5.17 -5.69
C LEU A 106 9.22 -5.07 -5.70
N ALA A 107 8.52 -5.91 -6.45
CA ALA A 107 7.06 -5.90 -6.52
C ALA A 107 6.50 -7.32 -6.40
N ARG A 108 5.40 -7.48 -5.67
CA ARG A 108 4.60 -8.72 -5.67
C ARG A 108 3.43 -8.55 -6.61
N ILE A 109 3.45 -9.25 -7.73
CA ILE A 109 2.32 -9.32 -8.66
C ILE A 109 1.25 -10.24 -8.05
N GLY A 110 -0.02 -9.83 -8.12
CA GLY A 110 -1.16 -10.47 -7.46
C GLY A 110 -1.43 -9.86 -6.08
N MET A 111 -2.71 -9.79 -5.69
CA MET A 111 -3.11 -9.49 -4.30
C MET A 111 -2.76 -10.65 -3.37
N PRO A 112 -2.60 -10.47 -2.05
CA PRO A 112 -2.15 -11.54 -1.14
C PRO A 112 -2.81 -12.90 -1.37
N HIS A 113 -4.13 -12.93 -1.58
CA HIS A 113 -4.92 -14.13 -1.87
C HIS A 113 -4.86 -14.66 -3.32
N ASP A 114 -4.32 -13.87 -4.26
CA ASP A 114 -4.09 -14.31 -5.63
C ASP A 114 -2.81 -15.13 -5.74
N LYS A 115 -2.78 -16.06 -6.71
CA LYS A 115 -1.51 -16.61 -7.19
C LYS A 115 -0.66 -15.47 -7.74
N GLY A 116 0.58 -15.39 -7.27
CA GLY A 116 1.45 -14.26 -7.54
C GLY A 116 2.91 -14.65 -7.72
N GLN A 117 3.72 -13.64 -7.97
CA GLN A 117 5.17 -13.77 -8.08
C GLN A 117 5.83 -12.48 -7.60
N VAL A 118 6.99 -12.64 -6.94
CA VAL A 118 7.89 -11.52 -6.67
C VAL A 118 8.80 -11.28 -7.87
N VAL A 119 8.86 -10.03 -8.31
CA VAL A 119 9.73 -9.57 -9.39
C VAL A 119 10.60 -8.42 -8.92
N ARG A 120 11.79 -8.32 -9.52
CA ARG A 120 12.62 -7.12 -9.47
C ARG A 120 12.46 -6.34 -10.76
N ILE A 121 12.35 -5.03 -10.64
CA ILE A 121 12.21 -4.09 -11.76
C ILE A 121 13.41 -3.16 -11.71
N ASP A 122 14.21 -3.14 -12.76
CA ASP A 122 15.38 -2.28 -12.88
C ASP A 122 15.49 -1.73 -14.32
N PRO A 123 16.50 -0.89 -14.64
CA PRO A 123 16.66 -0.34 -15.99
C PRO A 123 16.83 -1.39 -17.11
N LEU A 124 17.23 -2.63 -16.78
CA LEU A 124 17.38 -3.73 -17.73
C LEU A 124 16.06 -4.47 -18.00
N GLY A 125 15.05 -4.31 -17.12
CA GLY A 125 13.71 -4.85 -17.30
C GLY A 125 13.13 -5.45 -16.02
N VAL A 126 12.30 -6.48 -16.19
CA VAL A 126 11.62 -7.17 -15.10
C VAL A 126 12.11 -8.61 -15.02
N THR A 127 12.60 -9.01 -13.84
CA THR A 127 13.13 -10.36 -13.60
C THR A 127 12.45 -11.01 -12.40
N PRO A 128 12.00 -12.28 -12.50
CA PRO A 128 11.54 -13.06 -11.35
C PRO A 128 12.56 -13.16 -10.22
N VAL A 129 12.09 -13.05 -8.98
CA VAL A 129 12.89 -13.34 -7.78
C VAL A 129 12.58 -14.77 -7.32
N ILE A 130 13.52 -15.67 -7.53
CA ILE A 130 13.33 -17.09 -7.25
C ILE A 130 13.41 -17.37 -5.75
N GLY A 131 12.48 -18.20 -5.26
CA GLY A 131 12.45 -18.67 -3.87
C GLY A 131 11.96 -17.65 -2.85
N VAL A 132 11.25 -16.61 -3.30
CA VAL A 132 10.59 -15.60 -2.48
C VAL A 132 9.16 -15.41 -2.98
N ASP A 133 8.20 -15.63 -2.10
CA ASP A 133 6.76 -15.50 -2.36
C ASP A 133 6.20 -14.21 -1.75
N HIS A 134 6.73 -13.81 -0.59
CA HIS A 134 6.38 -12.58 0.11
C HIS A 134 7.64 -11.88 0.63
N PHE A 135 7.56 -10.56 0.76
CA PHE A 135 8.64 -9.75 1.30
C PHE A 135 8.11 -8.58 2.12
N GLY A 136 8.98 -8.00 2.91
CA GLY A 136 8.78 -6.68 3.50
C GLY A 136 10.06 -6.16 4.12
N ARG A 137 10.00 -4.95 4.67
CA ARG A 137 11.19 -4.21 5.14
C ARG A 137 10.88 -3.48 6.43
N CYS A 138 11.87 -3.40 7.32
CA CYS A 138 11.70 -2.63 8.56
C CYS A 138 11.50 -1.13 8.25
N PRO A 139 10.85 -0.37 9.14
CA PRO A 139 10.65 1.07 8.97
C PRO A 139 11.98 1.83 8.74
N ALA A 140 13.05 1.41 9.42
CA ALA A 140 14.40 1.96 9.26
C ALA A 140 15.13 1.50 7.98
N ARG A 141 14.44 0.79 7.07
CA ARG A 141 14.89 0.35 5.74
C ARG A 141 16.07 -0.62 5.68
N ARG A 142 16.70 -0.96 6.81
CA ARG A 142 17.87 -1.83 6.86
C ARG A 142 17.56 -3.31 6.62
N TYR A 143 16.61 -3.87 7.37
CA TYR A 143 16.35 -5.30 7.36
C TYR A 143 15.18 -5.67 6.44
N PHE A 144 15.34 -6.79 5.73
CA PHE A 144 14.33 -7.34 4.83
C PHE A 144 13.87 -8.70 5.33
N ALA A 145 12.55 -8.93 5.38
CA ALA A 145 11.98 -10.26 5.52
C ALA A 145 11.69 -10.82 4.13
N LEU A 146 12.14 -12.04 3.86
CA LEU A 146 11.90 -12.78 2.63
C LEU A 146 11.30 -14.13 3.01
N ALA A 147 10.08 -14.39 2.54
CA ALA A 147 9.31 -15.54 2.95
C ALA A 147 8.96 -16.44 1.78
N ASN A 148 8.90 -17.73 2.04
CA ASN A 148 8.40 -18.75 1.13
C ASN A 148 7.78 -19.90 1.94
N ALA A 149 7.40 -21.00 1.29
CA ALA A 149 6.82 -22.16 1.96
C ALA A 149 7.66 -22.74 3.12
N GLU A 150 8.99 -22.57 3.12
CA GLU A 150 9.89 -23.12 4.16
C GLU A 150 9.98 -22.25 5.43
N GLY A 151 9.55 -20.98 5.36
CA GLY A 151 9.66 -20.03 6.46
C GLY A 151 10.09 -18.64 6.01
N ILE A 152 10.59 -17.86 6.97
CA ILE A 152 11.01 -16.48 6.77
C ILE A 152 12.50 -16.35 7.05
N ARG A 153 13.25 -15.73 6.13
CA ARG A 153 14.61 -15.25 6.36
C ARG A 153 14.59 -13.75 6.57
N VAL A 154 15.43 -13.27 7.50
CA VAL A 154 15.76 -11.84 7.61
C VAL A 154 17.18 -11.60 7.12
N THR A 155 17.37 -10.62 6.26
CA THR A 155 18.68 -10.19 5.76
C THR A 155 19.00 -8.76 6.17
N ASP A 156 20.27 -8.48 6.42
CA ASP A 156 20.78 -7.11 6.59
C ASP A 156 21.05 -6.51 5.21
N GLY A 157 20.13 -5.67 4.74
CA GLY A 157 20.10 -5.17 3.37
C GLY A 157 19.50 -6.16 2.37
N TRP A 158 19.12 -5.65 1.19
CA TRP A 158 18.67 -6.45 0.06
C TRP A 158 19.85 -7.23 -0.54
N GLY A 159 19.73 -8.56 -0.62
CA GLY A 159 20.82 -9.43 -1.08
C GLY A 159 22.00 -9.52 -0.11
N GLY A 160 21.87 -8.98 1.11
CA GLY A 160 22.90 -9.04 2.15
C GLY A 160 22.86 -10.34 2.96
N PRO A 161 23.68 -10.45 4.03
CA PRO A 161 23.78 -11.66 4.83
C PRO A 161 22.47 -11.97 5.58
N GLN A 162 22.12 -13.26 5.65
CA GLN A 162 21.03 -13.73 6.49
C GLN A 162 21.41 -13.59 7.97
N VAL A 163 20.62 -12.84 8.74
CA VAL A 163 20.82 -12.62 10.19
C VAL A 163 19.86 -13.43 11.04
N LEU A 164 18.74 -13.87 10.47
CA LEU A 164 17.70 -14.63 11.18
C LEU A 164 16.97 -15.58 10.24
N ARG A 165 16.52 -16.71 10.77
CA ARG A 165 15.56 -17.62 10.14
C ARG A 165 14.47 -17.94 11.14
N LEU A 166 13.22 -17.87 10.68
CA LEU A 166 12.02 -18.02 11.49
C LEU A 166 11.11 -19.06 10.85
N ALA A 167 10.48 -19.88 11.68
CA ALA A 167 9.41 -20.79 11.26
C ALA A 167 8.08 -20.03 11.15
N TRP A 168 7.17 -20.57 10.35
CA TRP A 168 5.77 -20.12 10.34
C TRP A 168 5.08 -20.45 11.67
N PRO A 169 4.06 -19.65 12.08
CA PRO A 169 3.23 -20.04 13.20
C PRO A 169 2.45 -21.32 12.86
N THR A 170 2.20 -22.12 13.88
CA THR A 170 1.42 -23.35 13.80
C THR A 170 -0.08 -23.11 13.74
N GLY A 171 -0.54 -21.94 14.18
CA GLY A 171 -1.96 -21.63 14.35
C GLY A 171 -2.48 -21.89 15.75
N LEU A 172 -1.73 -22.61 16.60
CA LEU A 172 -2.14 -22.94 17.96
C LEU A 172 -1.61 -21.94 19.01
N GLU A 173 -0.77 -21.00 18.61
CA GLU A 173 -0.15 -20.04 19.52
C GLU A 173 -1.23 -19.22 20.24
N GLY A 174 -1.16 -19.20 21.57
CA GLY A 174 -2.05 -18.40 22.40
C GLY A 174 -3.49 -18.93 22.51
N LEU A 175 -3.82 -20.09 21.93
CA LEU A 175 -5.15 -20.69 22.10
C LEU A 175 -5.26 -21.43 23.45
N PRO A 176 -6.45 -21.48 24.08
CA PRO A 176 -6.61 -22.15 25.35
C PRO A 176 -6.40 -23.67 25.23
N PRO A 177 -5.63 -24.29 26.15
CA PRO A 177 -5.36 -25.72 26.09
C PRO A 177 -6.60 -26.55 26.42
N GLY A 178 -6.67 -27.77 25.86
CA GLY A 178 -7.76 -28.71 26.15
C GLY A 178 -8.96 -28.62 25.21
N TYR A 179 -8.95 -27.67 24.27
CA TYR A 179 -9.93 -27.55 23.19
C TYR A 179 -9.37 -28.11 21.87
N PRO A 180 -10.22 -28.61 20.95
CA PRO A 180 -9.82 -29.35 19.76
C PRO A 180 -9.32 -28.46 18.60
N PHE A 181 -8.64 -27.34 18.88
CA PHE A 181 -8.11 -26.48 17.82
C PHE A 181 -7.05 -27.21 16.97
N GLU A 182 -7.15 -27.06 15.65
CA GLU A 182 -6.25 -27.69 14.69
C GLU A 182 -5.15 -26.71 14.23
N PRO A 183 -3.93 -27.20 13.95
CA PRO A 183 -2.89 -26.38 13.36
C PRO A 183 -3.22 -26.03 11.91
N PHE A 184 -2.57 -24.98 11.38
CA PHE A 184 -2.72 -24.61 9.98
C PHE A 184 -2.18 -25.70 9.04
N ASP A 185 -2.94 -25.98 7.99
CA ASP A 185 -2.52 -26.85 6.88
C ASP A 185 -1.42 -26.23 6.01
N LEU A 186 -1.46 -24.89 5.86
CA LEU A 186 -0.54 -24.11 5.05
C LEU A 186 -0.03 -22.90 5.84
N PRO A 187 1.16 -22.39 5.52
CA PRO A 187 1.62 -21.12 6.06
C PRO A 187 0.58 -19.99 5.87
N PRO A 188 0.41 -19.11 6.86
CA PRO A 188 -0.45 -17.93 6.70
C PRO A 188 0.00 -17.08 5.52
N THR A 189 -0.94 -16.45 4.83
CA THR A 189 -0.64 -15.60 3.68
C THR A 189 -0.40 -14.16 4.12
N PRO A 190 0.85 -13.64 4.12
CA PRO A 190 1.10 -12.32 4.67
C PRO A 190 0.46 -11.20 3.85
N THR A 191 -0.31 -10.34 4.53
CA THR A 191 -0.67 -9.01 4.04
C THR A 191 0.43 -8.00 4.37
N ALA A 192 1.14 -8.17 5.50
CA ALA A 192 2.39 -7.49 5.77
C ALA A 192 3.42 -8.38 6.50
N LEU A 193 4.69 -8.18 6.17
CA LEU A 193 5.86 -8.74 6.86
C LEU A 193 6.78 -7.60 7.28
N ILE A 194 6.88 -7.33 8.58
CA ILE A 194 7.61 -6.16 9.07
C ILE A 194 8.74 -6.62 10.00
N PRO A 195 9.97 -6.76 9.51
CA PRO A 195 11.13 -6.96 10.37
C PRO A 195 11.29 -5.81 11.36
N PHE A 196 11.76 -6.12 12.56
CA PHE A 196 12.10 -5.11 13.54
C PHE A 196 13.48 -4.51 13.23
N PRO A 197 13.77 -3.28 13.67
CA PRO A 197 15.07 -2.63 13.49
C PRO A 197 16.20 -3.31 14.27
N ASP A 198 15.89 -4.25 15.17
CA ASP A 198 16.86 -5.12 15.86
C ASP A 198 17.34 -6.31 15.00
N GLY A 199 16.65 -6.62 13.89
CA GLY A 199 16.95 -7.76 13.01
C GLY A 199 16.66 -9.14 13.64
N GLN A 200 15.98 -9.20 14.80
CA GLN A 200 15.76 -10.41 15.58
C GLN A 200 14.30 -10.88 15.59
N ARG A 201 13.38 -10.06 15.11
CA ARG A 201 11.93 -10.33 15.13
C ARG A 201 11.25 -9.85 13.86
N VAL A 202 10.11 -10.45 13.54
CA VAL A 202 9.24 -10.04 12.42
C VAL A 202 7.80 -9.99 12.90
N LEU A 203 7.10 -8.89 12.65
CA LEU A 203 5.65 -8.84 12.76
C LEU A 203 5.06 -9.44 11.47
N LEU A 204 4.31 -10.53 11.61
CA LEU A 204 3.49 -11.13 10.57
C LEU A 204 2.06 -10.66 10.75
N VAL A 205 1.51 -10.03 9.71
CA VAL A 205 0.11 -9.63 9.64
C VAL A 205 -0.54 -10.46 8.53
N SER A 206 -1.60 -11.20 8.88
CA SER A 206 -2.40 -11.98 7.93
C SER A 206 -3.82 -12.23 8.44
N ALA A 207 -4.72 -12.62 7.54
CA ALA A 207 -6.10 -12.95 7.87
C ALA A 207 -6.22 -14.15 8.84
N GLU A 208 -5.23 -15.04 8.90
CA GLU A 208 -5.19 -16.17 9.84
C GLU A 208 -4.71 -15.77 11.25
N GLY A 209 -4.20 -14.55 11.40
CA GLY A 209 -3.78 -13.96 12.67
C GLY A 209 -2.64 -12.97 12.52
N ILE A 210 -2.46 -12.15 13.57
CA ILE A 210 -1.27 -11.30 13.69
C ILE A 210 -0.33 -11.95 14.69
N PHE A 211 0.94 -12.13 14.30
CA PHE A 211 1.94 -12.83 15.11
C PHE A 211 3.24 -12.04 15.21
N LEU A 212 3.86 -12.07 16.39
CA LEU A 212 5.28 -11.74 16.55
C LEU A 212 6.10 -13.02 16.38
N LEU A 213 7.01 -13.02 15.41
CA LEU A 213 7.87 -14.15 15.10
C LEU A 213 9.29 -13.89 15.64
N THR A 214 9.83 -14.87 16.36
CA THR A 214 11.18 -14.82 16.94
C THR A 214 11.90 -16.16 16.74
N ARG A 215 13.21 -16.21 17.00
CA ARG A 215 13.97 -17.47 16.98
C ARG A 215 13.44 -18.53 17.96
N HIS A 216 12.65 -18.12 18.95
CA HIS A 216 12.09 -18.99 19.99
C HIS A 216 10.69 -19.49 19.66
N GLY A 217 10.11 -19.05 18.54
CA GLY A 217 8.75 -19.39 18.13
C GLY A 217 7.91 -18.15 17.82
N ALA A 218 6.64 -18.40 17.51
CA ALA A 218 5.64 -17.38 17.26
C ALA A 218 4.86 -17.05 18.54
N THR A 219 4.36 -15.82 18.62
CA THR A 219 3.42 -15.37 19.64
C THR A 219 2.25 -14.70 18.93
N ARG A 220 1.03 -15.23 19.10
CA ARG A 220 -0.19 -14.64 18.54
C ARG A 220 -0.52 -13.35 19.29
N LEU A 221 -0.63 -12.26 18.54
CA LEU A 221 -1.09 -10.96 19.02
C LEU A 221 -2.59 -10.81 18.79
N LEU A 222 -3.11 -11.23 17.63
CA LEU A 222 -4.55 -11.27 17.36
C LEU A 222 -4.98 -12.59 16.66
N PRO A 223 -6.21 -13.09 16.93
CA PRO A 223 -7.08 -12.66 18.03
C PRO A 223 -6.46 -12.98 19.40
N HIS A 224 -6.87 -12.23 20.44
CA HIS A 224 -6.39 -12.46 21.80
C HIS A 224 -7.04 -13.71 22.41
N GLN A 225 -6.29 -14.43 23.24
CA GLN A 225 -6.79 -15.59 23.98
C GLN A 225 -8.04 -15.27 24.80
N ALA A 226 -8.09 -14.08 25.41
CA ALA A 226 -9.23 -13.64 26.22
C ALA A 226 -10.53 -13.65 25.42
N ARG A 227 -10.53 -13.15 24.18
CA ARG A 227 -11.71 -13.20 23.30
C ARG A 227 -12.16 -14.63 23.04
N VAL A 228 -11.23 -15.54 22.78
CA VAL A 228 -11.54 -16.96 22.54
C VAL A 228 -12.16 -17.59 23.79
N LEU A 229 -11.63 -17.28 24.98
CA LEU A 229 -12.18 -17.76 26.24
C LEU A 229 -13.58 -17.19 26.50
N ASP A 230 -13.81 -15.91 26.23
CA ASP A 230 -15.14 -15.28 26.38
C ASP A 230 -16.19 -15.98 25.49
N GLU A 231 -15.86 -16.26 24.22
CA GLU A 231 -16.77 -16.98 23.29
C GLU A 231 -17.06 -18.42 23.79
N LEU A 232 -16.06 -19.13 24.32
CA LEU A 232 -16.21 -20.46 24.91
C LEU A 232 -17.09 -20.43 26.18
N ASP A 233 -16.90 -19.43 27.04
CA ASP A 233 -17.67 -19.26 28.28
C ASP A 233 -19.13 -18.88 27.99
N GLU A 234 -19.39 -18.20 26.86
CA GLU A 234 -20.73 -17.96 26.32
C GLU A 234 -21.38 -19.21 25.69
N GLY A 235 -20.63 -20.32 25.60
CA GLY A 235 -21.12 -21.61 25.11
C GLY A 235 -20.97 -21.82 23.61
N THR A 236 -20.15 -21.00 22.94
CA THR A 236 -19.78 -21.22 21.53
C THR A 236 -18.97 -22.51 21.42
N ASP A 237 -19.32 -23.36 20.46
CA ASP A 237 -18.53 -24.56 20.17
C ASP A 237 -17.13 -24.13 19.68
N PRO A 238 -16.03 -24.74 20.16
CA PRO A 238 -14.68 -24.43 19.69
C PRO A 238 -14.53 -24.39 18.16
N ASP A 239 -15.25 -25.26 17.44
CA ASP A 239 -15.20 -25.33 15.97
C ASP A 239 -15.91 -24.15 15.29
N ASP A 240 -16.79 -23.45 16.01
CA ASP A 240 -17.54 -22.28 15.55
C ASP A 240 -16.82 -20.94 15.86
N ILE A 241 -15.75 -20.96 16.65
CA ILE A 241 -15.00 -19.74 17.01
C ILE A 241 -14.21 -19.23 15.82
N SER A 242 -14.55 -18.02 15.36
CA SER A 242 -13.86 -17.40 14.25
C SER A 242 -12.52 -16.81 14.65
N LEU A 243 -11.45 -17.54 14.33
CA LEU A 243 -10.07 -17.08 14.53
C LEU A 243 -9.57 -16.17 13.39
N GLY A 244 -10.30 -16.13 12.28
CA GLY A 244 -9.97 -15.30 11.13
C GLY A 244 -10.15 -13.82 11.43
N LEU A 245 -9.23 -13.02 10.90
CA LEU A 245 -9.25 -11.56 10.94
C LEU A 245 -9.74 -11.01 9.61
N SER A 246 -10.27 -9.80 9.63
CA SER A 246 -10.66 -9.07 8.43
C SER A 246 -10.17 -7.63 8.54
N MET A 247 -9.58 -7.14 7.46
CA MET A 247 -8.88 -5.86 7.45
C MET A 247 -7.83 -5.76 8.56
N GLU A 248 -7.15 -6.88 8.79
CA GLU A 248 -6.03 -6.95 9.71
C GLU A 248 -4.97 -5.94 9.31
N HIS A 249 -4.35 -5.32 10.30
CA HIS A 249 -3.30 -4.34 10.06
C HIS A 249 -2.33 -4.32 11.22
N GLY A 250 -1.11 -3.90 10.91
CA GLY A 250 -0.14 -3.65 11.94
C GLY A 250 1.01 -2.78 11.48
N ALA A 251 1.66 -2.15 12.45
CA ALA A 251 2.80 -1.28 12.23
C ALA A 251 3.83 -1.46 13.36
N VAL A 252 5.09 -1.15 13.07
CA VAL A 252 6.19 -1.17 14.05
C VAL A 252 6.82 0.22 14.06
N SER A 253 7.12 0.78 15.23
CA SER A 253 7.82 2.06 15.33
C SER A 253 9.25 1.97 14.79
N ALA A 254 9.84 3.09 14.39
CA ALA A 254 11.19 3.13 13.81
C ALA A 254 12.28 2.56 14.73
N ASP A 255 12.08 2.66 16.05
CA ASP A 255 12.96 2.11 17.09
C ASP A 255 12.59 0.68 17.52
N GLY A 256 11.47 0.13 17.01
CA GLY A 256 11.01 -1.23 17.29
C GLY A 256 10.40 -1.44 18.68
N ARG A 257 10.11 -0.35 19.41
CA ARG A 257 9.57 -0.40 20.78
C ARG A 257 8.05 -0.46 20.84
N LEU A 258 7.36 0.00 19.81
CA LEU A 258 5.91 -0.01 19.73
C LEU A 258 5.44 -0.89 18.58
N ILE A 259 4.37 -1.63 18.84
CA ILE A 259 3.66 -2.45 17.86
C ILE A 259 2.21 -2.00 17.84
N VAL A 260 1.68 -1.68 16.68
CA VAL A 260 0.26 -1.41 16.49
C VAL A 260 -0.36 -2.63 15.82
N VAL A 261 -1.51 -3.09 16.32
CA VAL A 261 -2.27 -4.20 15.74
C VAL A 261 -3.76 -3.89 15.79
N GLY A 262 -4.52 -4.41 14.84
CA GLY A 262 -5.97 -4.30 14.82
C GLY A 262 -6.60 -5.07 13.67
N GLU A 263 -7.91 -5.07 13.66
CA GLU A 263 -8.81 -5.67 12.65
C GLU A 263 -10.16 -4.95 12.71
N GLN A 264 -11.00 -5.12 11.68
CA GLN A 264 -12.23 -4.34 11.48
C GLN A 264 -13.23 -4.33 12.66
N GLY A 265 -13.22 -5.35 13.51
CA GLY A 265 -14.08 -5.50 14.68
C GLY A 265 -13.47 -5.03 16.01
N SER A 266 -12.26 -4.45 15.98
CA SER A 266 -11.52 -4.06 17.19
C SER A 266 -11.08 -2.60 17.18
N ARG A 267 -10.59 -2.10 18.31
CA ARG A 267 -9.86 -0.83 18.38
C ARG A 267 -8.43 -1.01 17.89
N HIS A 268 -7.74 0.07 17.52
CA HIS A 268 -6.31 -0.01 17.25
C HIS A 268 -5.56 -0.19 18.57
N LEU A 269 -4.93 -1.34 18.76
CA LEU A 269 -4.17 -1.65 19.98
C LEU A 269 -2.70 -1.30 19.77
N VAL A 270 -2.13 -0.58 20.74
CA VAL A 270 -0.70 -0.29 20.77
C VAL A 270 -0.07 -1.08 21.90
N LEU A 271 0.97 -1.84 21.59
CA LEU A 271 1.71 -2.70 22.50
C LEU A 271 3.15 -2.18 22.67
N ASP A 272 3.73 -2.39 23.86
CA ASP A 272 5.16 -2.19 24.09
C ASP A 272 6.02 -3.39 23.63
N ASP A 273 7.32 -3.30 23.86
CA ASP A 273 8.30 -4.33 23.51
C ASP A 273 8.18 -5.62 24.34
N GLN A 274 7.42 -5.58 25.44
CA GLN A 274 7.00 -6.75 26.22
C GLN A 274 5.59 -7.25 25.85
N LEU A 275 5.00 -6.73 24.76
CA LEU A 275 3.67 -7.08 24.26
C LEU A 275 2.52 -6.69 25.21
N ARG A 276 2.76 -5.75 26.13
CA ARG A 276 1.72 -5.24 27.02
C ARG A 276 0.96 -4.11 26.32
N PRO A 277 -0.38 -4.07 26.42
CA PRO A 277 -1.15 -2.94 25.92
C PRO A 277 -0.73 -1.64 26.61
N VAL A 278 -0.39 -0.62 25.82
CA VAL A 278 -0.12 0.75 26.29
C VAL A 278 -1.24 1.72 25.93
N ALA A 279 -1.97 1.45 24.84
CA ALA A 279 -3.11 2.23 24.38
C ALA A 279 -4.13 1.39 23.60
N ALA A 280 -5.40 1.82 23.63
CA ALA A 280 -6.46 1.36 22.74
C ALA A 280 -7.16 2.57 22.12
N ILE A 281 -7.02 2.72 20.80
CA ILE A 281 -7.54 3.89 20.07
C ILE A 281 -8.80 3.48 19.31
N GLY A 282 -9.94 4.00 19.74
CA GLY A 282 -11.20 3.89 19.01
C GLY A 282 -11.13 4.60 17.66
N PRO A 283 -11.63 3.99 16.57
CA PRO A 283 -11.58 4.57 15.24
C PRO A 283 -12.59 5.72 15.06
N ALA A 284 -12.32 6.58 14.09
CA ALA A 284 -13.24 7.65 13.67
C ALA A 284 -14.26 7.21 12.59
N SER A 285 -14.26 5.92 12.22
CA SER A 285 -15.15 5.30 11.25
C SER A 285 -15.39 3.83 11.65
N GLU A 286 -16.23 3.11 10.91
CA GLU A 286 -16.72 1.78 11.28
C GLU A 286 -15.64 0.69 11.32
N TYR A 287 -14.78 0.60 10.30
CA TYR A 287 -13.87 -0.53 10.12
C TYR A 287 -12.38 -0.11 10.14
N PRO A 288 -11.71 -0.17 11.29
CA PRO A 288 -10.27 0.09 11.40
C PRO A 288 -9.45 -0.91 10.59
N HIS A 289 -8.51 -0.39 9.80
CA HIS A 289 -7.78 -1.23 8.84
C HIS A 289 -6.37 -0.75 8.45
N PHE A 290 -5.85 0.32 9.05
CA PHE A 290 -4.52 0.82 8.71
C PHE A 290 -3.87 1.59 9.85
N ALA A 291 -2.55 1.50 9.95
CA ALA A 291 -1.73 2.23 10.92
C ALA A 291 -0.37 2.58 10.32
N LEU A 292 0.17 3.75 10.66
CA LEU A 292 1.47 4.22 10.16
C LEU A 292 2.10 5.23 11.13
N PHE A 293 3.38 5.05 11.45
CA PHE A 293 4.15 6.07 12.16
C PHE A 293 4.68 7.13 11.19
N ASN A 294 4.81 8.38 11.65
CA ASN A 294 5.57 9.38 10.90
C ASN A 294 7.06 9.00 10.85
N ARG A 295 7.82 9.76 10.07
CA ARG A 295 9.26 9.52 9.87
C ARG A 295 10.08 9.71 11.14
N ALA A 296 9.70 10.64 12.01
CA ALA A 296 10.37 10.86 13.30
C ALA A 296 10.05 9.76 14.33
N GLY A 297 8.95 9.02 14.13
CA GLY A 297 8.50 7.97 15.05
C GLY A 297 7.85 8.50 16.32
N ASP A 298 7.45 9.78 16.35
CA ASP A 298 6.82 10.43 17.50
C ASP A 298 5.33 10.73 17.29
N GLN A 299 4.77 10.39 16.13
CA GLN A 299 3.33 10.42 15.84
C GLN A 299 2.89 9.14 15.13
N LEU A 300 1.74 8.62 15.53
CA LEU A 300 1.03 7.49 14.93
C LEU A 300 -0.24 8.00 14.25
N VAL A 301 -0.49 7.60 13.01
CA VAL A 301 -1.82 7.70 12.40
C VAL A 301 -2.49 6.33 12.32
N VAL A 302 -3.80 6.32 12.51
CA VAL A 302 -4.66 5.14 12.38
C VAL A 302 -5.89 5.49 11.55
N ASN A 303 -6.30 4.60 10.64
CA ASN A 303 -7.41 4.84 9.73
C ASN A 303 -8.47 3.74 9.83
N ALA A 304 -9.72 4.16 9.67
CA ALA A 304 -10.87 3.30 9.55
C ALA A 304 -11.74 3.72 8.36
N CYS A 305 -12.49 2.78 7.77
CA CYS A 305 -13.34 3.03 6.61
C CYS A 305 -14.82 2.75 6.87
N HIS A 306 -15.62 3.23 5.92
CA HIS A 306 -16.99 2.81 5.66
C HIS A 306 -17.23 2.95 4.15
N PHE A 307 -17.59 1.85 3.49
CA PHE A 307 -17.58 1.75 2.02
C PHE A 307 -16.24 2.19 1.39
N TYR A 308 -16.25 3.20 0.52
CA TYR A 308 -15.05 3.71 -0.16
C TYR A 308 -14.45 4.95 0.52
N SER A 309 -15.06 5.41 1.62
CA SER A 309 -14.57 6.55 2.43
C SER A 309 -13.86 6.05 3.68
N GLY A 310 -13.14 6.94 4.36
CA GLY A 310 -12.51 6.64 5.64
C GLY A 310 -12.03 7.89 6.37
N ALA A 311 -11.60 7.71 7.61
CA ALA A 311 -11.19 8.76 8.52
C ALA A 311 -9.90 8.36 9.23
N THR A 312 -8.93 9.28 9.26
CA THR A 312 -7.60 9.09 9.85
C THR A 312 -7.44 9.94 11.08
N LEU A 313 -7.16 9.30 12.21
CA LEU A 313 -6.78 9.95 13.46
C LEU A 313 -5.26 10.00 13.58
N ALA A 314 -4.73 11.04 14.21
CA ALA A 314 -3.33 11.12 14.63
C ALA A 314 -3.22 11.08 16.16
N VAL A 315 -2.15 10.49 16.68
CA VAL A 315 -1.84 10.45 18.11
C VAL A 315 -0.34 10.64 18.30
N ARG A 316 0.07 11.57 19.17
CA ARG A 316 1.49 11.68 19.55
C ARG A 316 1.89 10.48 20.39
N VAL A 317 3.06 9.93 20.15
CA VAL A 317 3.60 8.79 20.90
C VAL A 317 3.69 9.08 22.40
N ALA A 318 3.99 10.33 22.78
CA ALA A 318 4.01 10.76 24.17
C ALA A 318 2.65 10.68 24.88
N ASP A 319 1.55 10.72 24.12
CA ASP A 319 0.18 10.70 24.64
C ASP A 319 -0.43 9.28 24.70
N LEU A 320 0.27 8.27 24.17
CA LEU A 320 -0.20 6.89 24.15
C LEU A 320 -0.37 6.25 25.53
N PRO A 321 0.54 6.43 26.52
CA PRO A 321 0.45 5.69 27.78
C PRO A 321 -0.90 5.92 28.51
N GLY A 322 -1.70 4.86 28.60
CA GLY A 322 -3.01 4.89 29.26
C GLY A 322 -4.13 5.55 28.42
N LEU A 323 -3.88 5.82 27.14
CA LEU A 323 -4.92 6.28 26.22
C LEU A 323 -5.89 5.13 25.92
N ASP A 324 -7.15 5.35 26.23
CA ASP A 324 -8.23 4.40 26.01
C ASP A 324 -9.44 5.19 25.50
N THR A 325 -9.73 5.08 24.21
CA THR A 325 -10.83 5.80 23.57
C THR A 325 -11.86 4.83 22.98
N ASP A 326 -13.12 5.24 23.04
CA ASP A 326 -14.22 4.56 22.36
C ASP A 326 -14.28 4.94 20.87
N TYR A 327 -15.07 4.19 20.09
CA TYR A 327 -15.40 4.53 18.71
C TYR A 327 -15.99 5.95 18.63
N TYR A 328 -15.58 6.70 17.62
CA TYR A 328 -16.03 8.08 17.36
C TYR A 328 -15.74 9.08 18.51
N SER A 329 -14.81 8.75 19.41
CA SER A 329 -14.38 9.65 20.47
C SER A 329 -13.86 10.99 19.91
N GLN A 330 -14.13 12.06 20.66
CA GLN A 330 -13.63 13.42 20.39
C GLN A 330 -12.46 13.78 21.32
N ASP A 331 -11.70 12.79 21.77
CA ASP A 331 -10.54 13.03 22.64
C ASP A 331 -9.53 13.95 21.91
N PRO A 332 -9.11 15.07 22.51
CA PRO A 332 -8.21 16.02 21.86
C PRO A 332 -6.81 15.44 21.57
N ARG A 333 -6.46 14.28 22.13
CA ARG A 333 -5.21 13.55 21.84
C ARG A 333 -5.30 12.71 20.57
N THR A 334 -6.51 12.49 20.04
CA THR A 334 -6.78 11.75 18.81
C THR A 334 -7.48 12.64 17.76
N PRO A 335 -6.89 13.78 17.33
CA PRO A 335 -7.52 14.62 16.32
C PRO A 335 -7.68 13.90 14.98
N LEU A 336 -8.76 14.22 14.26
CA LEU A 336 -8.96 13.86 12.87
C LEU A 336 -8.01 14.67 11.99
N VAL A 337 -7.12 14.00 11.25
CA VAL A 337 -6.10 14.64 10.39
C VAL A 337 -6.35 14.41 8.90
N GLN A 338 -7.18 13.44 8.55
CA GLN A 338 -7.59 13.23 7.16
C GLN A 338 -8.99 12.64 7.14
N ASP A 339 -9.88 13.23 6.34
CA ASP A 339 -11.25 12.76 6.13
C ASP A 339 -11.50 12.42 4.66
N GLY A 340 -12.24 11.34 4.41
CA GLY A 340 -12.64 10.89 3.08
C GLY A 340 -11.76 9.80 2.46
N ALA A 341 -10.58 9.47 2.99
CA ALA A 341 -9.72 8.43 2.40
C ALA A 341 -9.87 7.09 3.12
N ARG A 342 -10.30 6.07 2.38
CA ARG A 342 -10.08 4.67 2.75
C ARG A 342 -8.65 4.27 2.38
N VAL A 343 -7.78 4.15 3.38
CA VAL A 343 -6.33 4.03 3.19
C VAL A 343 -5.88 2.58 3.12
N TYR A 344 -5.26 2.18 2.02
CA TYR A 344 -4.71 0.82 1.86
C TYR A 344 -3.18 0.77 1.91
N ALA A 345 -2.53 1.90 1.64
CA ALA A 345 -1.09 2.03 1.67
C ALA A 345 -0.70 3.44 2.12
N GLY A 346 0.46 3.57 2.76
CA GLY A 346 0.95 4.86 3.21
C GLY A 346 2.45 4.86 3.46
N VAL A 347 3.05 6.02 3.30
CA VAL A 347 4.45 6.31 3.65
C VAL A 347 4.52 7.65 4.37
N ALA A 348 5.59 7.87 5.12
CA ALA A 348 5.88 9.14 5.76
C ALA A 348 7.15 9.78 5.16
N ARG A 349 7.10 11.09 4.99
CA ARG A 349 8.23 11.96 4.61
C ARG A 349 8.38 13.03 5.71
N ASP A 350 9.45 13.82 5.66
CA ASP A 350 9.67 14.91 6.62
C ASP A 350 8.46 15.85 6.66
N GLY A 351 7.69 15.82 7.76
CA GLY A 351 6.54 16.68 8.03
C GLY A 351 5.25 16.34 7.27
N GLU A 352 5.18 15.21 6.55
CA GLU A 352 3.98 14.82 5.81
C GLU A 352 3.76 13.31 5.75
N TYR A 353 2.49 12.91 5.74
CA TYR A 353 2.05 11.59 5.35
C TYR A 353 1.64 11.61 3.87
N ILE A 354 1.88 10.52 3.17
CA ILE A 354 1.35 10.27 1.82
C ILE A 354 0.60 8.96 1.87
N VAL A 355 -0.71 8.99 1.64
CA VAL A 355 -1.59 7.81 1.67
C VAL A 355 -2.19 7.55 0.29
N GLY A 356 -2.39 6.28 -0.02
CA GLY A 356 -3.08 5.81 -1.22
C GLY A 356 -4.48 5.33 -0.87
N ASP A 357 -5.48 5.81 -1.60
CA ASP A 357 -6.88 5.53 -1.31
C ASP A 357 -7.57 4.57 -2.30
N ALA A 358 -8.78 4.15 -1.91
CA ALA A 358 -9.63 3.26 -2.69
C ALA A 358 -10.03 3.83 -4.07
N TYR A 359 -10.04 5.15 -4.22
CA TYR A 359 -10.41 5.86 -5.45
C TYR A 359 -9.23 6.05 -6.41
N GLY A 360 -8.02 5.68 -6.01
CA GLY A 360 -6.83 5.82 -6.84
C GLY A 360 -6.13 7.16 -6.73
N TYR A 361 -6.38 7.89 -5.65
CA TYR A 361 -5.63 9.08 -5.28
C TYR A 361 -4.50 8.75 -4.31
N LEU A 362 -3.37 9.38 -4.56
CA LEU A 362 -2.39 9.71 -3.53
C LEU A 362 -2.84 11.02 -2.88
N ARG A 363 -2.87 11.06 -1.55
CA ARG A 363 -3.20 12.25 -0.76
C ARG A 363 -2.08 12.50 0.23
N ALA A 364 -1.59 13.72 0.27
CA ALA A 364 -0.59 14.16 1.22
C ALA A 364 -1.13 15.23 2.15
N PHE A 365 -0.80 15.10 3.43
CA PHE A 365 -1.22 16.01 4.48
C PHE A 365 -0.15 16.08 5.57
N GLY A 366 -0.09 17.22 6.25
CA GLY A 366 0.82 17.45 7.35
C GLY A 366 0.45 16.66 8.60
N GLU A 367 1.38 16.58 9.55
CA GLU A 367 1.17 15.98 10.87
C GLU A 367 0.12 16.74 11.73
N ASP A 368 -0.28 17.93 11.27
CA ASP A 368 -1.38 18.74 11.81
C ASP A 368 -2.72 18.54 11.05
N GLY A 369 -2.74 17.68 10.03
CA GLY A 369 -3.90 17.41 9.17
C GLY A 369 -4.12 18.42 8.04
N MET A 370 -3.22 19.40 7.86
CA MET A 370 -3.32 20.33 6.75
C MET A 370 -3.07 19.62 5.42
N GLU A 371 -4.01 19.68 4.48
CA GLU A 371 -3.82 19.11 3.14
C GLU A 371 -2.66 19.79 2.41
N HIS A 372 -1.73 19.01 1.89
CA HIS A 372 -0.61 19.50 1.09
C HIS A 372 -0.90 19.36 -0.40
N TRP A 373 -1.21 18.14 -0.86
CA TRP A 373 -1.46 17.86 -2.28
C TRP A 373 -2.21 16.55 -2.50
N GLN A 374 -2.73 16.39 -3.71
CA GLN A 374 -3.30 15.13 -4.21
C GLN A 374 -2.81 14.82 -5.62
N HIS A 375 -2.76 13.53 -5.98
CA HIS A 375 -2.35 13.05 -7.30
C HIS A 375 -3.12 11.78 -7.66
N TYR A 376 -3.86 11.81 -8.77
CA TYR A 376 -4.63 10.67 -9.25
C TYR A 376 -3.81 9.76 -10.17
N LEU A 377 -3.71 8.48 -9.80
CA LEU A 377 -3.11 7.43 -10.63
C LEU A 377 -4.16 6.47 -11.22
N GLY A 378 -5.32 6.40 -10.56
CA GLY A 378 -6.45 5.56 -10.92
C GLY A 378 -6.37 4.11 -10.42
N SER A 379 -7.55 3.55 -10.15
CA SER A 379 -7.75 2.30 -9.42
C SER A 379 -7.21 2.33 -7.99
N THR A 380 -7.72 1.47 -7.11
CA THR A 380 -7.30 1.42 -5.71
C THR A 380 -5.79 1.30 -5.58
N ILE A 381 -5.18 2.23 -4.82
CA ILE A 381 -3.74 2.18 -4.52
C ILE A 381 -3.51 1.10 -3.47
N SER A 382 -2.70 0.09 -3.78
CA SER A 382 -2.52 -1.10 -2.94
C SER A 382 -1.17 -1.16 -2.23
N ALA A 383 -0.17 -0.42 -2.70
CA ALA A 383 1.14 -0.39 -2.06
C ALA A 383 1.88 0.91 -2.36
N LEU A 384 2.69 1.38 -1.40
CA LEU A 384 3.54 2.55 -1.52
C LEU A 384 4.91 2.30 -0.90
N ASP A 385 5.96 2.85 -1.52
CA ASP A 385 7.24 3.05 -0.87
C ASP A 385 7.87 4.38 -1.33
N ILE A 386 8.69 4.98 -0.50
CA ILE A 386 9.40 6.23 -0.78
C ILE A 386 10.91 6.01 -0.66
N SER A 387 11.73 6.76 -1.39
CA SER A 387 13.18 6.71 -1.25
C SER A 387 13.65 7.27 0.09
N ALA A 388 14.85 6.88 0.54
CA ALA A 388 15.40 7.33 1.82
C ALA A 388 15.53 8.86 1.92
N ASP A 389 15.84 9.51 0.80
CA ASP A 389 15.93 10.97 0.66
C ASP A 389 14.56 11.66 0.49
N GLY A 390 13.47 10.89 0.43
CA GLY A 390 12.11 11.41 0.30
C GLY A 390 11.80 12.04 -1.07
N ARG A 391 12.58 11.75 -2.13
CA ARG A 391 12.41 12.37 -3.45
C ARG A 391 11.70 11.52 -4.49
N THR A 392 11.67 10.21 -4.31
CA THR A 392 11.06 9.28 -5.25
C THR A 392 10.00 8.46 -4.53
N LEU A 393 8.76 8.61 -4.96
CA LEU A 393 7.63 7.81 -4.51
C LEU A 393 7.33 6.73 -5.56
N VAL A 394 7.02 5.52 -5.09
CA VAL A 394 6.56 4.42 -5.93
C VAL A 394 5.18 4.00 -5.45
N ALA A 395 4.22 3.96 -6.36
CA ALA A 395 2.83 3.64 -6.07
C ALA A 395 2.34 2.49 -6.94
N ALA A 396 1.73 1.50 -6.31
CA ALA A 396 1.16 0.34 -6.97
C ALA A 396 -0.37 0.31 -6.85
N SER A 397 -1.08 -0.27 -7.82
CA SER A 397 -2.55 -0.30 -7.81
C SER A 397 -3.17 -1.63 -8.22
N HIS A 398 -4.48 -1.75 -7.99
CA HIS A 398 -5.30 -2.89 -8.43
C HIS A 398 -5.40 -2.99 -9.97
N ALA A 399 -5.06 -1.93 -10.71
CA ALA A 399 -5.00 -1.97 -12.17
C ALA A 399 -3.72 -2.63 -12.71
N GLY A 400 -2.80 -3.07 -11.84
CA GLY A 400 -1.52 -3.65 -12.25
C GLY A 400 -0.47 -2.59 -12.61
N PHE A 401 -0.65 -1.38 -12.09
CA PHE A 401 0.30 -0.29 -12.30
C PHE A 401 1.37 -0.31 -11.22
N VAL A 402 2.61 -0.01 -11.60
CA VAL A 402 3.67 0.46 -10.68
C VAL A 402 4.21 1.77 -11.23
N SER A 403 3.83 2.88 -10.60
CA SER A 403 4.17 4.24 -11.01
C SER A 403 5.33 4.78 -10.18
N VAL A 404 6.36 5.32 -10.84
CA VAL A 404 7.50 6.01 -10.23
C VAL A 404 7.30 7.50 -10.38
N ILE A 405 7.30 8.22 -9.27
CA ILE A 405 6.99 9.64 -9.18
C ILE A 405 8.17 10.34 -8.54
N VAL A 406 8.73 11.32 -9.25
CA VAL A 406 9.72 12.23 -8.68
C VAL A 406 8.97 13.39 -8.03
N LEU A 407 9.14 13.53 -6.72
CA LEU A 407 8.52 14.58 -5.94
C LEU A 407 9.26 15.91 -6.17
N ASP A 408 8.53 17.02 -6.16
CA ASP A 408 9.05 18.38 -6.31
C ASP A 408 9.76 18.65 -7.65
N ASN A 409 9.41 17.90 -8.70
CA ASN A 409 9.98 18.00 -10.04
C ASN A 409 8.99 18.55 -11.10
N GLY A 410 8.01 19.33 -10.64
CA GLY A 410 6.96 19.88 -11.49
C GLY A 410 5.90 18.84 -11.85
N ARG A 411 4.77 19.32 -12.36
CA ARG A 411 3.64 18.48 -12.78
C ARG A 411 3.46 18.54 -14.31
N PRO A 412 3.70 17.44 -15.04
CA PRO A 412 3.29 17.28 -16.43
C PRO A 412 1.81 17.61 -16.68
N ALA A 413 1.51 18.23 -17.82
CA ALA A 413 0.18 18.76 -18.14
C ALA A 413 -0.93 17.69 -18.23
N TRP A 414 -0.55 16.43 -18.46
CA TRP A 414 -1.45 15.29 -18.54
C TRP A 414 -1.74 14.63 -17.19
N GLN A 415 -1.12 15.08 -16.10
CA GLN A 415 -1.38 14.55 -14.75
C GLN A 415 -2.51 15.29 -14.05
N ILE A 416 -3.37 14.52 -13.39
CA ILE A 416 -4.44 15.02 -12.51
C ILE A 416 -3.89 15.09 -11.08
N GLY A 417 -3.90 16.29 -10.49
CA GLY A 417 -3.38 16.51 -9.15
C GLY A 417 -3.15 17.98 -8.84
N THR A 418 -2.79 18.28 -7.59
CA THR A 418 -2.56 19.65 -7.11
C THR A 418 -1.08 19.92 -6.79
N GLY A 419 -0.29 18.88 -6.51
CA GLY A 419 1.15 19.00 -6.20
C GLY A 419 2.06 19.12 -7.42
N ALA A 420 3.33 19.50 -7.19
CA ALA A 420 4.37 19.66 -8.19
C ALA A 420 5.22 18.38 -8.34
N HIS A 421 4.57 17.25 -8.58
CA HIS A 421 5.20 15.93 -8.67
C HIS A 421 5.00 15.32 -10.05
N GLY A 422 6.05 14.75 -10.61
CA GLY A 422 6.07 14.22 -11.97
C GLY A 422 6.17 12.72 -11.96
N GLU A 423 5.18 12.03 -12.53
CA GLU A 423 5.34 10.61 -12.82
C GLU A 423 6.31 10.46 -14.00
N VAL A 424 7.39 9.72 -13.77
CA VAL A 424 8.48 9.53 -14.76
C VAL A 424 8.47 8.14 -15.39
N ARG A 425 7.72 7.19 -14.81
CA ARG A 425 7.62 5.82 -15.32
C ARG A 425 6.35 5.15 -14.79
N ARG A 426 5.72 4.31 -15.61
CA ARG A 426 4.66 3.39 -15.19
C ARG A 426 4.90 2.01 -15.78
N TRP A 427 4.88 0.97 -14.96
CA TRP A 427 4.91 -0.41 -15.42
C TRP A 427 3.51 -1.01 -15.42
N LEU A 428 3.19 -1.78 -16.45
CA LEU A 428 1.92 -2.48 -16.62
C LEU A 428 2.11 -3.98 -16.45
N PHE A 429 1.48 -4.56 -15.44
CA PHE A 429 1.51 -5.99 -15.13
C PHE A 429 0.12 -6.57 -15.36
N TRP A 430 -0.11 -7.15 -16.54
CA TRP A 430 -1.45 -7.57 -16.97
C TRP A 430 -1.50 -9.07 -17.33
N LYS A 431 -2.62 -9.71 -17.01
CA LYS A 431 -2.89 -11.14 -17.25
C LYS A 431 -2.97 -11.41 -18.75
N GLY A 432 -2.34 -12.50 -19.18
CA GLY A 432 -2.29 -12.89 -20.59
C GLY A 432 -1.22 -12.16 -21.40
N TRP A 433 -0.44 -11.27 -20.80
CA TRP A 433 0.73 -10.68 -21.43
C TRP A 433 1.99 -11.48 -21.08
N ASP A 434 2.85 -11.71 -22.06
CA ASP A 434 4.08 -12.50 -21.88
C ASP A 434 5.11 -11.83 -20.95
N ARG A 435 5.00 -10.51 -20.78
CA ARG A 435 5.88 -9.68 -19.95
C ARG A 435 5.22 -8.38 -19.54
N ALA A 436 5.71 -7.79 -18.46
CA ALA A 436 5.36 -6.42 -18.11
C ALA A 436 5.89 -5.43 -19.17
N LEU A 437 5.13 -4.36 -19.42
CA LEU A 437 5.53 -3.29 -20.34
C LEU A 437 5.73 -1.98 -19.57
N ALA A 438 6.80 -1.27 -19.90
CA ALA A 438 7.10 0.05 -19.39
C ALA A 438 6.42 1.12 -20.27
N TRP A 439 5.80 2.09 -19.59
CA TRP A 439 5.18 3.27 -20.16
C TRP A 439 5.85 4.52 -19.60
#